data_AF-A0A2S9VBF8-F1
#
_entry.id   AF-A0A2S9VBF8-F1
#
_cell.length_a   1.000
_cell.length_b   1.000
_cell.length_c   1.000
_cell.angle_alpha   90.00
_cell.angle_beta   90.00
_cell.angle_gamma   90.00
#
_symmetry.space_group_name_H-M   'P 1'
#
loop_
_entity.id
_entity.type
_entity.pdbx_description
1 polymer ?
#
loop_
_entity_poly.entity_id
_entity_poly.type
_entity_poly.pdbx_seq_one_letter_code
_entity_poly.pdbx_strand_id
1 'polypeptide(L)'
;MLQTEASECGLACLAMIANFYGFNVDLTTIRAKYPISSRGINLSQMMEIATKLHLTSRAVKIDLEQLDELNVPCILHWEMKHFVVLKKVSKNKVLIHDPAVGERAISQNEVNLYFTGVALILNPNPEFKKNKERNDLKISHFWSKIVGLKRSLSIILLLSILIQVFALIS
;
A
#
# COMPACT_ATOMS: atom_id res chain seq x y z
N MET A 1 -3.75 1.26 -0.87
CA MET A 1 -2.98 0.64 0.24
C MET A 1 -2.83 1.69 1.33
N LEU A 2 -2.80 1.30 2.60
CA LEU A 2 -2.55 2.22 3.72
C LEU A 2 -1.20 1.90 4.36
N GLN A 3 -0.46 2.93 4.76
CA GLN A 3 0.78 2.81 5.51
C GLN A 3 0.49 2.51 6.98
N THR A 4 1.38 1.74 7.61
CA THR A 4 1.30 1.49 9.06
C THR A 4 2.22 2.45 9.83
N GLU A 5 3.31 2.90 9.20
CA GLU A 5 4.25 3.87 9.76
C GLU A 5 4.43 5.08 8.81
N ALA A 6 4.62 6.27 9.38
CA ALA A 6 4.73 7.52 8.60
C ALA A 6 5.98 7.55 7.68
N SER A 7 7.03 6.83 8.06
CA SER A 7 8.26 6.64 7.28
C SER A 7 8.03 5.90 5.96
N GLU A 8 6.90 5.19 5.81
CA GLU A 8 6.67 4.24 4.72
C GLU A 8 5.89 4.80 3.54
N CYS A 9 5.51 6.07 3.57
CA CYS A 9 4.69 6.70 2.53
C CYS A 9 5.24 6.47 1.12
N GLY A 10 6.55 6.66 0.92
CA GLY A 10 7.19 6.44 -0.38
C GLY A 10 7.18 4.98 -0.81
N LEU A 11 7.39 4.03 0.11
CA LEU A 11 7.34 2.60 -0.19
C LEU A 11 5.92 2.13 -0.53
N ALA A 12 4.93 2.64 0.21
CA ALA A 12 3.52 2.40 -0.07
C ALA A 12 3.13 2.98 -1.44
N CYS A 13 3.63 4.17 -1.81
CA CYS A 13 3.41 4.75 -3.13
C CYS A 13 4.00 3.87 -4.24
N LEU A 14 5.24 3.39 -4.10
CA LEU A 14 5.86 2.47 -5.07
C LEU A 14 5.04 1.19 -5.23
N ALA A 15 4.57 0.60 -4.12
CA ALA A 15 3.71 -0.58 -4.16
C ALA A 15 2.37 -0.31 -4.87
N MET A 16 1.76 0.86 -4.64
CA MET A 16 0.51 1.24 -5.33
C MET A 16 0.72 1.37 -6.84
N ILE A 17 1.81 1.97 -7.28
CA ILE A 17 2.16 2.07 -8.70
C ILE A 17 2.46 0.67 -9.30
N ALA A 18 3.24 -0.16 -8.60
CA ALA A 18 3.52 -1.53 -9.05
C ALA A 18 2.23 -2.36 -9.19
N ASN A 19 1.32 -2.24 -8.22
CA ASN A 19 -0.01 -2.86 -8.25
C ASN A 19 -0.84 -2.37 -9.45
N PHE A 20 -0.80 -1.07 -9.76
CA PHE A 20 -1.49 -0.52 -10.92
C PHE A 20 -1.02 -1.16 -12.24
N TYR A 21 0.29 -1.40 -12.39
CA TYR A 21 0.84 -2.09 -13.57
C TYR A 21 0.67 -3.62 -13.54
N GLY A 22 0.12 -4.19 -12.46
CA GLY A 22 -0.22 -5.61 -12.33
C GLY A 22 0.78 -6.45 -11.54
N PHE A 23 1.71 -5.83 -10.81
CA PHE A 23 2.55 -6.49 -9.81
C PHE A 23 1.85 -6.45 -8.46
N ASN A 24 1.04 -7.48 -8.17
CA ASN A 24 0.21 -7.55 -6.98
C ASN A 24 1.08 -7.84 -5.74
N VAL A 25 1.44 -6.80 -5.00
CA VAL A 25 2.26 -6.84 -3.79
C VAL A 25 1.57 -6.11 -2.64
N ASP A 26 1.68 -6.65 -1.42
CA ASP A 26 1.21 -5.98 -0.21
C ASP A 26 2.33 -5.20 0.48
N LEU A 27 1.95 -4.30 1.41
CA LEU A 27 2.91 -3.44 2.09
C LEU A 27 3.87 -4.25 2.98
N THR A 28 3.41 -5.37 3.53
CA THR A 28 4.23 -6.23 4.40
C THR A 28 5.35 -6.90 3.61
N THR A 29 5.05 -7.39 2.42
CA THR A 29 5.97 -8.05 1.51
C THR A 29 7.00 -7.07 0.97
N ILE A 30 6.57 -5.89 0.51
CA ILE A 30 7.51 -4.88 0.00
C ILE A 30 8.42 -4.33 1.12
N ARG A 31 7.90 -4.17 2.35
CA ARG A 31 8.69 -3.79 3.54
C ARG A 31 9.73 -4.83 3.90
N ALA A 32 9.35 -6.11 3.87
CA ALA A 32 10.28 -7.20 4.15
C ALA A 32 11.41 -7.28 3.12
N LYS A 33 11.11 -6.98 1.84
CA LYS A 33 12.09 -6.98 0.75
C LYS A 33 12.99 -5.75 0.74
N TYR A 34 12.44 -4.58 1.07
CA TYR A 34 13.13 -3.30 1.01
C TYR A 34 12.98 -2.57 2.35
N PRO A 35 13.76 -2.97 3.37
CA PRO A 35 13.72 -2.31 4.66
C PRO A 35 14.19 -0.86 4.52
N ILE A 36 13.40 0.07 5.08
CA ILE A 36 13.73 1.49 5.10
C ILE A 36 14.10 1.93 6.52
N SER A 37 14.79 3.06 6.64
CA SER A 37 15.15 3.61 7.93
C SER A 37 13.94 4.21 8.65
N SER A 38 14.03 4.36 9.98
CA SER A 38 13.03 5.09 10.77
C SER A 38 12.90 6.57 10.38
N ARG A 39 13.91 7.13 9.68
CA ARG A 39 13.87 8.50 9.13
C ARG A 39 13.05 8.61 7.84
N GLY A 40 12.50 7.51 7.34
CA GLY A 40 11.77 7.46 6.09
C GLY A 40 12.65 7.09 4.90
N ILE A 41 12.06 7.28 3.72
CA ILE A 41 12.67 6.99 2.42
C ILE A 41 12.85 8.30 1.64
N ASN A 42 14.04 8.50 1.06
CA ASN A 42 14.29 9.65 0.19
C ASN A 42 14.07 9.30 -1.29
N LEU A 43 14.02 10.33 -2.15
CA LEU A 43 13.74 10.16 -3.58
C LEU A 43 14.76 9.26 -4.29
N SER A 44 16.05 9.34 -3.93
CA SER A 44 17.10 8.50 -4.51
C SER A 44 16.88 7.02 -4.20
N GLN A 45 16.57 6.70 -2.94
CA GLN A 45 16.20 5.35 -2.52
C GLN A 45 14.92 4.85 -3.20
N MET A 46 13.94 5.74 -3.41
CA MET A 46 12.73 5.37 -4.15
C MET A 46 13.04 4.97 -5.59
N MET A 47 13.94 5.69 -6.27
CA MET A 47 14.38 5.34 -7.63
C MET A 47 15.16 4.03 -7.65
N GLU A 48 16.00 3.77 -6.65
CA GLU A 48 16.74 2.52 -6.51
C GLU A 48 15.78 1.32 -6.34
N ILE A 49 14.78 1.44 -5.45
CA ILE A 49 13.76 0.40 -5.25
C ILE A 49 12.89 0.24 -6.50
N ALA A 50 12.49 1.34 -7.15
CA ALA A 50 11.75 1.28 -8.41
C ALA A 50 12.52 0.47 -9.47
N THR A 51 13.83 0.69 -9.58
CA THR A 51 14.69 -0.08 -10.49
C THR A 51 14.69 -1.57 -10.14
N LYS A 52 14.77 -1.91 -8.84
CA LYS A 52 14.67 -3.31 -8.37
C LYS A 52 13.29 -3.95 -8.61
N LEU A 53 12.24 -3.13 -8.75
CA LEU A 53 10.91 -3.53 -9.15
C LEU A 53 10.73 -3.55 -10.69
N HIS A 54 11.80 -3.32 -11.46
CA HIS A 54 11.78 -3.21 -12.92
C HIS A 54 10.87 -2.07 -13.42
N LEU A 55 10.77 -1.00 -12.62
CA LEU A 55 10.13 0.26 -13.00
C LEU A 55 11.22 1.29 -13.35
N THR A 56 11.17 1.83 -14.55
CA THR A 56 11.96 3.02 -14.92
C THR A 56 11.37 4.22 -14.22
N SER A 57 12.18 4.92 -13.43
CA SER A 57 11.77 6.10 -12.67
C SER A 57 12.45 7.37 -13.17
N ARG A 58 11.71 8.48 -13.26
CA ARG A 58 12.22 9.80 -13.62
C ARG A 58 11.65 10.86 -12.69
N ALA A 59 12.52 11.55 -11.95
CA ALA A 59 12.15 12.72 -11.16
C ALA A 59 12.06 13.95 -12.07
N VAL A 60 11.01 14.75 -11.89
CA VAL A 60 10.78 16.00 -12.61
C VAL A 60 10.41 17.11 -11.64
N LYS A 61 10.82 18.33 -11.99
CA LYS A 61 10.34 19.53 -11.33
C LYS A 61 9.35 20.22 -12.26
N ILE A 62 8.15 20.48 -11.78
CA ILE A 62 7.06 21.09 -12.54
C ILE A 62 6.34 22.13 -11.69
N ASP A 63 5.70 23.07 -12.35
CA ASP A 63 4.77 24.00 -11.71
C ASP A 63 3.36 23.38 -11.62
N LEU A 64 2.50 23.99 -10.81
CA LEU A 64 1.15 23.47 -10.55
C LEU A 64 0.27 23.45 -11.79
N GLU A 65 0.49 24.42 -12.68
CA GLU A 65 -0.21 24.57 -13.94
C GLU A 65 0.08 23.41 -14.90
N GLN A 66 1.20 22.71 -14.71
CA GLN A 66 1.63 21.59 -15.55
C GLN A 66 1.24 20.22 -14.96
N LEU A 67 0.50 20.21 -13.84
CA LEU A 67 0.16 18.97 -13.15
C LEU A 67 -0.73 18.05 -14.01
N ASP A 68 -1.57 18.62 -14.87
CA ASP A 68 -2.42 17.89 -15.81
C ASP A 68 -1.67 17.35 -17.05
N GLU A 69 -0.46 17.85 -17.30
CA GLU A 69 0.45 17.32 -18.34
C GLU A 69 1.16 16.02 -17.91
N LEU A 70 1.13 15.70 -16.60
CA LEU A 70 1.75 14.49 -16.09
C LEU A 70 0.98 13.22 -16.45
N ASN A 71 1.72 12.21 -16.90
CA ASN A 71 1.19 10.86 -17.03
C ASN A 71 0.84 10.30 -15.65
N VAL A 72 -0.42 9.88 -15.49
CA VAL A 72 -0.93 9.22 -14.28
C VAL A 72 -0.93 7.70 -14.43
N PRO A 73 -0.71 6.93 -13.34
CA PRO A 73 -0.39 7.42 -12.01
C PRO A 73 1.09 7.77 -11.84
N CYS A 74 1.37 8.81 -11.06
CA CYS A 74 2.74 9.21 -10.68
C CYS A 74 2.79 9.56 -9.19
N ILE A 75 3.98 9.67 -8.62
CA ILE A 75 4.16 10.02 -7.20
C ILE A 75 4.47 11.51 -7.10
N LEU A 76 3.79 12.22 -6.20
CA LEU A 76 4.06 13.62 -5.88
C LEU A 76 4.75 13.70 -4.52
N HIS A 77 5.74 14.60 -4.41
CA HIS A 77 6.29 14.99 -3.13
C HIS A 77 5.37 16.04 -2.48
N TRP A 78 5.08 15.82 -1.20
CA TRP A 78 3.98 16.46 -0.49
C TRP A 78 4.47 16.97 0.87
N GLU A 79 4.17 18.23 1.18
CA GLU A 79 4.44 18.88 2.48
C GLU A 79 5.91 18.72 2.96
N MET A 80 6.87 18.63 2.03
CA MET A 80 8.31 18.45 2.28
C MET A 80 8.74 17.19 3.05
N LYS A 81 7.80 16.31 3.41
CA LYS A 81 8.06 15.14 4.27
C LYS A 81 7.27 13.89 3.87
N HIS A 82 6.36 14.00 2.90
CA HIS A 82 5.38 12.96 2.57
C HIS A 82 5.36 12.70 1.05
N PHE A 83 4.82 11.54 0.68
CA PHE A 83 4.61 11.16 -0.71
C PHE A 83 3.19 10.68 -0.92
N VAL A 84 2.57 11.11 -2.02
CA VAL A 84 1.21 10.71 -2.42
C VAL A 84 1.20 10.28 -3.88
N VAL A 85 0.25 9.42 -4.26
CA VAL A 85 0.08 9.03 -5.67
C VAL A 85 -0.97 9.91 -6.33
N LEU A 86 -0.61 10.58 -7.42
CA LEU A 86 -1.56 11.26 -8.28
C LEU A 86 -2.34 10.24 -9.10
N LYS A 87 -3.67 10.23 -8.96
CA LYS A 87 -4.56 9.32 -9.69
C LYS A 87 -5.24 10.00 -10.87
N LYS A 88 -5.69 11.25 -10.70
CA LYS A 88 -6.37 12.01 -11.75
C LYS A 88 -6.30 13.50 -11.46
N VAL A 89 -6.09 14.30 -12.50
CA VAL A 89 -6.24 15.76 -12.45
C VAL A 89 -7.53 16.15 -13.15
N SER A 90 -8.24 17.15 -12.62
CA SER A 90 -9.43 17.73 -13.22
C SER A 90 -9.44 19.23 -12.94
N LYS A 91 -10.21 20.01 -13.71
CA LYS A 91 -10.17 21.49 -13.66
C LYS A 91 -10.21 22.06 -12.23
N ASN A 92 -11.10 21.53 -11.37
CA ASN A 92 -11.31 22.07 -10.02
C ASN A 92 -10.80 21.17 -8.88
N LYS A 93 -10.48 19.90 -9.18
CA LYS A 93 -10.14 18.91 -8.15
C LYS A 93 -9.04 17.99 -8.64
N VAL A 94 -8.16 17.61 -7.72
CA VAL A 94 -7.13 16.61 -7.94
C VAL A 94 -7.44 15.40 -7.08
N LEU A 95 -7.42 14.22 -7.69
CA LEU A 95 -7.62 12.95 -7.01
C LEU A 95 -6.26 12.34 -6.72
N ILE A 96 -5.96 12.21 -5.42
CA ILE A 96 -4.74 11.58 -4.93
C ILE A 96 -5.07 10.34 -4.13
N HIS A 97 -4.13 9.40 -4.09
CA HIS A 97 -4.12 8.34 -3.10
C HIS A 97 -3.01 8.63 -2.10
N ASP A 98 -3.41 8.99 -0.89
CA ASP A 98 -2.52 9.24 0.23
C ASP A 98 -2.33 7.93 1.00
N PRO A 99 -1.09 7.43 1.20
CA PRO A 99 -0.84 6.25 2.01
C PRO A 99 -1.39 6.34 3.44
N ALA A 100 -1.52 7.53 4.03
CA ALA A 100 -1.97 7.69 5.42
C ALA A 100 -3.49 7.52 5.57
N VAL A 101 -4.26 7.98 4.59
CA VAL A 101 -5.72 8.17 4.72
C VAL A 101 -6.53 7.57 3.57
N GLY A 102 -5.88 7.15 2.49
CA GLY A 102 -6.52 6.54 1.33
C GLY A 102 -6.78 7.54 0.20
N GLU A 103 -7.79 7.24 -0.61
CA GLU A 103 -8.16 8.06 -1.75
C GLU A 103 -8.85 9.36 -1.31
N ARG A 104 -8.37 10.50 -1.81
CA ARG A 104 -8.87 11.83 -1.48
C ARG A 104 -8.98 12.71 -2.71
N ALA A 105 -10.11 13.41 -2.82
CA ALA A 105 -10.26 14.51 -3.76
C ALA A 105 -9.94 15.82 -3.03
N ILE A 106 -8.93 16.53 -3.51
CA ILE A 106 -8.45 17.78 -2.94
C ILE A 106 -8.66 18.93 -3.91
N SER A 107 -8.86 20.13 -3.37
CA SER A 107 -8.99 21.35 -4.18
C SER A 107 -7.66 21.79 -4.76
N GLN A 108 -7.68 22.54 -5.87
CA GLN A 108 -6.45 23.11 -6.44
C GLN A 108 -5.70 24.01 -5.45
N ASN A 109 -6.42 24.72 -4.58
CA ASN A 109 -5.82 25.55 -3.54
C ASN A 109 -5.03 24.72 -2.52
N GLU A 110 -5.57 23.58 -2.11
CA GLU A 110 -4.83 22.65 -1.24
C GLU A 110 -3.60 22.08 -1.94
N VAL A 111 -3.71 21.73 -3.22
CA VAL A 111 -2.56 21.24 -4.01
C VAL A 111 -1.46 22.29 -4.03
N ASN A 112 -1.79 23.57 -4.25
CA ASN A 112 -0.83 24.66 -4.23
C ASN A 112 -0.09 24.80 -2.87
N LEU A 113 -0.79 24.55 -1.77
CA LEU A 113 -0.20 24.65 -0.43
C LEU A 113 0.76 23.50 -0.10
N TYR A 114 0.48 22.30 -0.60
CA TYR A 114 1.18 21.08 -0.17
C TYR A 114 2.12 20.49 -1.22
N PHE A 115 1.85 20.67 -2.52
CA PHE A 115 2.70 20.14 -3.57
C PHE A 115 4.01 20.93 -3.63
N THR A 116 5.14 20.22 -3.59
CA THR A 116 6.46 20.88 -3.54
C THR A 116 7.05 21.16 -4.93
N GLY A 117 6.30 20.92 -6.01
CA GLY A 117 6.80 21.02 -7.38
C GLY A 117 7.62 19.81 -7.85
N VAL A 118 7.75 18.74 -7.05
CA VAL A 118 8.54 17.56 -7.40
C VAL A 118 7.63 16.36 -7.62
N ALA A 119 7.73 15.74 -8.79
CA ALA A 119 7.01 14.52 -9.14
C ALA A 119 7.98 13.41 -9.59
N LEU A 120 7.62 12.17 -9.32
CA LEU A 120 8.33 10.97 -9.73
C LEU A 120 7.44 10.15 -10.65
N ILE A 121 7.81 10.11 -11.93
CA ILE A 121 7.13 9.35 -12.96
C ILE A 121 7.74 7.95 -13.00
N LEU A 122 6.90 6.93 -13.04
CA LEU A 122 7.29 5.53 -13.01
C LEU A 122 6.60 4.81 -14.16
N ASN A 123 7.37 4.04 -14.94
CA ASN A 123 6.84 3.20 -16.01
C ASN A 123 7.47 1.81 -15.95
N PRO A 124 6.74 0.74 -16.28
CA PRO A 124 7.32 -0.59 -16.40
C PRO A 124 8.36 -0.62 -17.52
N ASN A 125 9.52 -1.20 -17.24
CA ASN A 125 10.51 -1.49 -18.26
C ASN A 125 10.22 -2.87 -18.91
N PRO A 126 10.95 -3.30 -19.96
CA PRO A 126 10.72 -4.59 -20.61
C PRO A 126 10.89 -5.83 -19.72
N GLU A 127 11.62 -5.70 -18.60
CA GLU A 127 11.81 -6.79 -17.63
C GLU A 127 10.69 -6.84 -16.57
N PHE A 128 9.78 -5.87 -16.55
CA PHE A 128 8.67 -5.83 -15.61
C PHE A 128 7.73 -7.01 -15.83
N LYS A 129 7.65 -7.90 -14.84
CA LYS A 129 6.77 -9.06 -14.86
C LYS A 129 5.57 -8.82 -13.98
N LYS A 130 4.37 -8.92 -14.54
CA LYS A 130 3.15 -9.03 -13.74
C LYS A 130 3.27 -10.28 -12.87
N ASN A 131 3.18 -10.11 -11.57
CA ASN A 131 3.31 -11.19 -10.60
C ASN A 131 2.27 -11.02 -9.48
N LYS A 132 2.00 -12.09 -8.74
CA LYS A 132 1.23 -12.06 -7.50
C LYS A 132 2.14 -12.48 -6.36
N GLU A 133 2.68 -11.50 -5.66
CA GLU A 133 3.45 -11.66 -4.43
C GLU A 133 2.66 -11.12 -3.23
N ARG A 134 1.35 -11.34 -3.25
CA ARG A 134 0.50 -11.02 -2.12
C ARG A 134 0.50 -12.20 -1.16
N ASN A 135 0.89 -11.97 0.08
CA ASN A 135 0.63 -12.92 1.15
C ASN A 135 -0.84 -12.82 1.52
N ASP A 136 -1.69 -13.52 0.78
CA ASP A 136 -3.06 -13.73 1.20
C ASP A 136 -3.02 -14.56 2.49
N LEU A 137 -3.19 -13.89 3.64
CA LEU A 137 -3.35 -14.52 4.94
C LEU A 137 -4.68 -15.30 4.94
N LYS A 138 -4.71 -16.47 4.30
CA LYS A 138 -5.87 -17.35 4.35
C LYS A 138 -6.02 -17.82 5.80
N ILE A 139 -7.21 -17.65 6.36
CA ILE A 139 -7.55 -18.12 7.71
C ILE A 139 -7.15 -19.60 7.88
N SER A 140 -7.25 -20.40 6.81
CA SER A 140 -6.77 -21.79 6.77
C SER A 140 -5.31 -22.01 7.22
N HIS A 141 -4.42 -21.02 7.08
CA HIS A 141 -3.03 -21.10 7.57
C HIS A 141 -2.91 -21.00 9.10
N PHE A 142 -3.87 -20.36 9.77
CA PHE A 142 -3.92 -20.34 11.24
C PHE A 142 -4.38 -21.69 11.79
N TRP A 143 -5.39 -22.29 11.16
CA TRP A 143 -5.95 -23.58 11.61
C TRP A 143 -5.06 -24.78 11.26
N SER A 144 -4.20 -24.68 10.25
CA SER A 144 -3.30 -25.78 9.84
C SER A 144 -2.15 -26.03 10.82
N LYS A 145 -1.80 -25.07 11.68
CA LYS A 145 -0.72 -25.20 12.68
C LYS A 145 -1.19 -25.60 14.08
N ILE A 146 -2.50 -25.60 14.35
CA ILE A 146 -3.02 -25.94 15.68
C ILE A 146 -3.32 -27.44 15.73
N VAL A 147 -2.31 -28.22 16.11
CA VAL A 147 -2.45 -29.65 16.38
C VAL A 147 -3.32 -29.84 17.62
N GLY A 148 -4.40 -30.62 17.51
CA GLY A 148 -5.26 -30.98 18.65
C GLY A 148 -6.48 -30.08 18.88
N LEU A 149 -6.65 -28.98 18.13
CA LEU A 149 -7.81 -28.09 18.29
C LEU A 149 -9.16 -28.81 18.09
N LYS A 150 -9.22 -29.75 17.15
CA LYS A 150 -10.41 -30.58 16.91
C LYS A 150 -10.78 -31.40 18.14
N ARG A 151 -9.80 -31.98 18.85
CA ARG A 151 -10.03 -32.78 20.06
C ARG A 151 -10.55 -31.91 21.21
N SER A 152 -9.94 -30.75 21.44
CA SER A 152 -10.39 -29.81 22.47
C SER A 152 -11.80 -29.28 22.19
N LEU A 153 -12.10 -28.93 20.93
CA LEU A 153 -13.44 -28.50 20.52
C LEU A 153 -14.48 -29.61 20.71
N SER A 154 -14.14 -30.87 20.41
CA SER A 154 -15.03 -32.01 20.65
C SER A 154 -15.31 -32.22 22.14
N ILE A 155 -14.31 -32.08 23.01
CA ILE A 155 -14.49 -32.20 24.46
C ILE A 155 -15.37 -31.08 25.01
N ILE A 156 -15.15 -29.84 24.58
CA ILE A 156 -15.97 -28.68 24.97
C ILE A 156 -17.42 -28.87 24.50
N LEU A 157 -17.61 -29.34 23.27
CA LEU A 157 -18.95 -29.63 22.73
C LEU A 157 -19.66 -30.71 23.54
N LEU A 158 -18.98 -31.82 23.86
CA LEU A 158 -19.53 -32.90 24.69
C LEU A 158 -19.90 -32.42 26.10
N LEU A 159 -19.01 -31.67 26.75
CA LEU A 159 -19.29 -31.08 28.07
C LEU A 159 -20.48 -30.13 28.02
N SER A 160 -20.56 -29.29 26.99
CA SER A 160 -21.67 -28.36 26.79
C SER A 160 -23.00 -29.10 26.60
N ILE A 161 -23.01 -30.18 25.81
CA ILE A 161 -24.20 -31.02 25.60
C ILE A 161 -24.62 -31.69 26.90
N LEU A 162 -23.68 -32.24 27.66
CA LEU A 162 -23.97 -32.87 28.95
C LEU A 162 -24.60 -31.87 29.93
N ILE A 163 -24.03 -30.66 30.05
CA ILE A 163 -24.57 -29.61 30.91
C ILE A 163 -25.98 -29.22 30.47
N GLN A 164 -26.23 -29.05 29.17
CA GLN A 164 -27.56 -28.73 28.63
C GLN A 164 -28.58 -29.83 28.91
N VAL A 165 -28.20 -31.10 28.79
CA VAL A 165 -29.08 -32.24 29.09
C VAL A 165 -29.40 -32.30 30.59
N PHE A 166 -28.41 -32.12 31.47
CA PHE A 166 -28.66 -32.06 32.92
C PHE A 166 -29.60 -30.92 33.30
N ALA A 167 -29.38 -29.71 32.75
CA ALA A 167 -30.24 -28.55 33.02
C ALA A 167 -31.68 -28.71 32.51
N LEU A 168 -31.91 -29.56 31.50
CA LEU A 168 -33.25 -29.85 30.97
C LEU A 168 -33.99 -30.95 31.75
N ILE A 169 -33.26 -31.80 32.48
CA ILE A 169 -33.83 -32.94 33.21
C ILE A 169 -34.02 -32.63 34.71
N SER A 170 -33.27 -31.67 35.28
CA SER A 170 -33.45 -31.17 36.66
C SER A 170 -34.55 -30.12 36.75
#